data_AF-A0A960AWM1-F1
#
_entry.id   AF-A0A960AWM1-F1
#
_cell.length_a   1.000
_cell.length_b   1.000
_cell.length_c   1.000
_cell.angle_alpha   90.00
_cell.angle_beta   90.00
_cell.angle_gamma   90.00
#
_symmetry.space_group_name_H-M   'P 1'
#
loop_
_entity.id
_entity.type
_entity.pdbx_description
1 polymer ?
#
loop_
_entity_poly.entity_id
_entity_poly.type
_entity_poly.pdbx_seq_one_letter_code
_entity_poly.pdbx_strand_id
1 'polypeptide(L)'
;MTQPHVAPGQPPGASSLGGYDGPDATIVTLGDVDAWRAVDAGPVLVVDDHCSPIDAARAVRGVLDGRDLVVAGAPVADTVKAVEGGLVVATADRETLMALRPPIAVSLRLAALVDPPVAGALVAWVERCRSLGDVDVIAVDG
;
A
#
# COMPACT_ATOMS: atom_id res chain seq x y z
N MET A 1 -19.79 17.36 -11.60
CA MET A 1 -18.35 17.48 -11.26
C MET A 1 -18.28 18.06 -9.86
N THR A 2 -18.19 17.20 -8.85
CA THR A 2 -18.15 17.59 -7.44
C THR A 2 -16.68 17.64 -7.03
N GLN A 3 -16.18 18.83 -6.69
CA GLN A 3 -14.84 18.96 -6.13
C GLN A 3 -14.77 18.25 -4.76
N PRO A 4 -13.65 17.62 -4.41
CA PRO A 4 -13.44 17.12 -3.05
C PRO A 4 -13.40 18.32 -2.09
N HIS A 5 -14.29 18.32 -1.10
CA HIS A 5 -14.33 19.32 -0.04
C HIS A 5 -13.15 19.09 0.91
N VAL A 6 -12.16 19.98 0.87
CA VAL A 6 -11.15 20.10 1.94
C VAL A 6 -11.80 20.88 3.09
N ALA A 7 -11.77 20.33 4.30
CA ALA A 7 -12.30 21.02 5.48
C ALA A 7 -11.44 22.28 5.79
N PRO A 8 -12.03 23.40 6.24
CA PRO A 8 -11.27 24.60 6.57
C PRO A 8 -10.20 24.32 7.63
N GLY A 9 -8.92 24.57 7.29
CA GLY A 9 -7.78 24.40 8.20
C GLY A 9 -6.85 23.23 7.88
N GLN A 10 -7.18 22.39 6.90
CA GLN A 10 -6.30 21.30 6.47
C GLN A 10 -5.20 21.77 5.49
N PRO A 11 -3.95 21.32 5.64
CA PRO A 11 -2.89 21.64 4.68
C PRO A 11 -3.22 21.05 3.30
N PRO A 12 -2.77 21.69 2.20
CA PRO A 12 -2.90 21.12 0.86
C PRO A 12 -2.28 19.72 0.82
N GLY A 13 -3.06 18.69 0.48
CA GLY A 13 -2.64 17.29 0.50
C GLY A 13 -3.20 16.46 1.67
N ALA A 14 -3.88 17.07 2.63
CA ALA A 14 -4.65 16.32 3.63
C ALA A 14 -5.88 15.68 2.95
N SER A 15 -5.82 14.36 2.75
CA SER A 15 -6.96 13.60 2.26
C SER A 15 -8.14 13.70 3.24
N SER A 16 -9.31 14.07 2.74
CA SER A 16 -10.60 14.03 3.43
C SER A 16 -11.10 12.59 3.55
N LEU A 17 -10.28 11.70 4.12
CA LEU A 17 -10.72 10.35 4.47
C LEU A 17 -11.70 10.49 5.63
N GLY A 18 -13.00 10.44 5.33
CA GLY A 18 -14.02 10.17 6.34
C GLY A 18 -13.82 8.75 6.85
N GLY A 19 -12.91 8.54 7.80
CA GLY A 19 -12.71 7.23 8.43
C GLY A 19 -11.37 6.99 9.12
N TYR A 20 -10.30 7.72 8.78
CA TYR A 20 -9.02 7.55 9.47
C TYR A 20 -8.78 8.66 10.49
N ASP A 21 -9.02 8.36 11.76
CA ASP A 21 -8.73 9.21 12.93
C ASP A 21 -7.49 8.68 13.70
N GLY A 22 -6.61 7.96 12.99
CA GLY A 22 -5.42 7.32 13.57
C GLY A 22 -4.21 8.27 13.62
N PRO A 23 -3.22 8.00 14.49
CA PRO A 23 -2.08 8.89 14.69
C PRO A 23 -1.12 8.93 13.49
N ASP A 24 -0.63 10.13 13.19
CA ASP A 24 0.61 10.46 12.46
C ASP A 24 0.88 9.68 11.15
N ALA A 25 -0.10 9.57 10.26
CA ALA A 25 0.09 9.02 8.92
C ALA A 25 -0.19 10.04 7.82
N THR A 26 0.73 10.14 6.85
CA THR A 26 0.51 10.90 5.61
C THR A 26 0.00 9.96 4.53
N ILE A 27 -1.09 10.33 3.84
CA ILE A 27 -1.74 9.48 2.83
C ILE A 27 -1.40 10.01 1.44
N VAL A 28 -0.89 9.13 0.58
CA VAL A 28 -0.54 9.43 -0.81
C VAL A 28 -1.19 8.43 -1.76
N THR A 29 -1.35 8.84 -3.01
CA THR A 29 -1.91 7.96 -4.05
C THR A 29 -0.83 7.05 -4.61
N LEU A 30 -1.21 5.83 -4.99
CA LEU A 30 -0.32 4.89 -5.67
C LEU A 30 0.28 5.50 -6.95
N GLY A 31 1.62 5.52 -7.04
CA GLY A 31 2.36 6.09 -8.16
C GLY A 31 2.55 7.62 -8.13
N ASP A 32 2.05 8.32 -7.11
CA ASP A 32 2.25 9.77 -6.97
C ASP A 32 3.63 10.10 -6.38
N VAL A 33 4.60 10.33 -7.27
CA VAL A 33 5.99 10.61 -6.91
C VAL A 33 6.16 11.92 -6.18
N ASP A 34 5.44 12.95 -6.60
CA ASP A 34 5.57 14.28 -6.01
C ASP A 34 5.02 14.29 -4.58
N ALA A 35 3.85 13.68 -4.37
CA ALA A 35 3.29 13.52 -3.03
C ALA A 35 4.18 12.63 -2.14
N TRP A 36 4.73 11.53 -2.67
CA TRP A 36 5.67 10.67 -1.94
C TRP A 36 6.91 11.41 -1.46
N ARG A 37 7.49 12.26 -2.31
CA ARG A 37 8.72 13.02 -2.00
C ARG A 37 8.46 14.24 -1.13
N ALA A 38 7.24 14.77 -1.15
CA ALA A 38 6.84 15.90 -0.31
C ALA A 38 6.59 15.52 1.16
N VAL A 39 6.56 14.21 1.49
CA VAL A 39 6.34 13.77 2.88
C VAL A 39 7.58 14.00 3.72
N ASP A 40 7.50 14.98 4.63
CA ASP A 40 8.59 15.41 5.51
C ASP A 40 8.28 15.24 7.00
N ALA A 41 7.06 14.80 7.36
CA ALA A 41 6.60 14.62 8.72
C ALA A 41 5.74 13.36 8.93
N GLY A 42 5.79 12.82 10.15
CA GLY A 42 5.08 11.60 10.59
C GLY A 42 5.94 10.33 10.48
N PRO A 43 5.69 9.26 11.26
CA PRO A 43 6.41 7.99 11.12
C PRO A 43 5.96 7.15 9.92
N VAL A 44 4.74 7.34 9.40
CA VAL A 44 4.12 6.43 8.42
C VAL A 44 3.58 7.14 7.19
N LEU A 45 3.86 6.56 6.03
CA LEU A 45 3.28 6.92 4.74
C LEU A 45 2.31 5.81 4.31
N VAL A 46 1.08 6.17 3.98
CA VAL A 46 0.04 5.24 3.51
C VAL A 46 -0.17 5.45 2.02
N VAL A 47 -0.02 4.40 1.25
CA VAL A 47 -0.42 4.37 -0.16
C VAL A 47 -1.79 3.74 -0.27
N ASP A 48 -2.74 4.50 -0.77
CA ASP A 48 -4.09 4.02 -1.03
C ASP A 48 -4.52 4.32 -2.47
N ASP A 49 -5.30 3.40 -3.02
CA ASP A 49 -6.13 3.61 -4.19
C ASP A 49 -7.50 3.91 -3.57
N HIS A 50 -8.01 5.13 -3.81
CA HIS A 50 -9.23 5.74 -3.23
C HIS A 50 -10.52 4.90 -3.27
N CYS A 51 -10.46 3.65 -3.71
CA CYS A 51 -11.55 2.69 -3.81
C CYS A 51 -11.45 1.50 -2.83
N SER A 52 -10.43 1.41 -1.96
CA SER A 52 -10.31 0.28 -1.03
C SER A 52 -11.24 0.43 0.20
N PRO A 53 -12.18 -0.50 0.45
CA PRO A 53 -13.01 -0.49 1.66
C PRO A 53 -12.24 -0.95 2.92
N ILE A 54 -10.93 -1.14 2.80
CA ILE A 54 -10.09 -1.83 3.79
C ILE A 54 -9.50 -0.81 4.75
N ASP A 55 -9.66 -1.05 6.05
CA ASP A 55 -9.15 -0.17 7.11
C ASP A 55 -7.61 -0.13 7.12
N ALA A 56 -7.03 1.00 6.73
CA ALA A 56 -5.60 1.28 6.75
C ALA A 56 -5.00 1.25 8.17
N ALA A 57 -5.80 1.38 9.23
CA ALA A 57 -5.30 1.46 10.60
C ALA A 57 -4.54 0.20 11.02
N ARG A 58 -4.85 -0.98 10.49
CA ARG A 58 -4.07 -2.20 10.79
C ARG A 58 -2.68 -2.17 10.15
N ALA A 59 -2.59 -1.67 8.91
CA ALA A 59 -1.30 -1.53 8.24
C ALA A 59 -0.43 -0.47 8.93
N VAL A 60 -1.01 0.68 9.29
CA VAL A 60 -0.31 1.73 10.02
C VAL A 60 0.19 1.24 11.38
N ARG A 61 -0.65 0.54 12.14
CA ARG A 61 -0.26 -0.05 13.44
C ARG A 61 0.95 -0.96 13.31
N GLY A 62 1.01 -1.83 12.31
CA GLY A 62 2.18 -2.69 12.12
C GLY A 62 3.47 -1.91 11.87
N VAL A 63 3.41 -0.78 11.17
CA VAL A 63 4.58 0.11 11.00
C VAL A 63 4.94 0.80 12.33
N LEU A 64 3.95 1.29 13.07
CA LEU A 64 4.16 1.88 14.41
C LEU A 64 4.74 0.87 15.42
N ASP A 65 4.41 -0.41 15.25
CA ASP A 65 4.94 -1.53 16.05
C ASP A 65 6.35 -1.98 15.60
N GLY A 66 6.94 -1.30 14.62
CA GLY A 66 8.35 -1.46 14.22
C GLY A 66 8.60 -2.13 12.87
N ARG A 67 7.56 -2.46 12.09
CA ARG A 67 7.74 -2.91 10.71
C ARG A 67 8.14 -1.74 9.80
N ASP A 68 8.90 -2.02 8.75
CA ASP A 68 9.21 -1.01 7.74
C ASP A 68 8.16 -0.90 6.66
N LEU A 69 7.46 -2.00 6.38
CA LEU A 69 6.42 -2.07 5.37
C LEU A 69 5.35 -3.06 5.81
N VAL A 70 4.10 -2.65 5.69
CA VAL A 70 2.94 -3.52 5.85
C VAL A 70 2.06 -3.38 4.61
N VAL A 71 1.80 -4.50 3.95
CA VAL A 71 0.99 -4.55 2.72
C VAL A 71 -0.24 -5.40 2.98
N ALA A 72 -1.41 -4.90 2.59
CA ALA A 72 -2.62 -5.70 2.57
C ALA A 72 -2.55 -6.81 1.50
N GLY A 73 -3.01 -8.01 1.86
CA GLY A 73 -3.13 -9.15 0.95
C GLY A 73 -4.44 -9.90 1.16
N ALA A 74 -4.95 -10.53 0.11
CA ALA A 74 -6.09 -11.45 0.20
C ALA A 74 -5.74 -12.79 -0.46
N PRO A 75 -6.25 -13.93 0.06
CA PRO A 75 -6.11 -15.21 -0.62
C PRO A 75 -6.67 -15.16 -2.04
N VAL A 76 -6.02 -15.85 -2.97
CA VAL A 76 -6.49 -15.87 -4.37
C VAL A 76 -7.67 -16.85 -4.50
N ALA A 77 -8.84 -16.34 -4.88
CA ALA A 77 -10.02 -17.15 -5.13
C ALA A 77 -9.96 -17.88 -6.49
N ASP A 78 -9.42 -17.21 -7.51
CA ASP A 78 -9.41 -17.71 -8.87
C ASP A 78 -8.21 -18.60 -9.18
N THR A 79 -8.28 -19.32 -10.30
CA THR A 79 -7.15 -20.11 -10.78
C THR A 79 -6.10 -19.19 -11.40
N VAL A 80 -4.85 -19.30 -10.96
CA VAL A 80 -3.74 -18.53 -11.51
C VAL A 80 -2.98 -19.35 -12.54
N LYS A 81 -2.75 -18.78 -13.73
CA LYS A 81 -2.05 -19.41 -14.85
C LYS A 81 -0.71 -18.73 -15.09
N ALA A 82 0.36 -19.52 -15.23
CA ALA A 82 1.63 -19.04 -15.77
C ALA A 82 1.53 -19.02 -17.30
N VAL A 83 1.93 -17.90 -17.91
CA VAL A 83 1.84 -17.69 -19.36
C VAL A 83 3.22 -17.35 -19.91
N GLU A 84 3.65 -18.10 -20.94
CA GLU A 84 4.89 -17.86 -21.69
C GLU A 84 4.58 -17.85 -23.17
N GLY A 85 5.05 -16.83 -23.91
CA GLY A 85 4.80 -16.71 -25.35
C GLY A 85 3.31 -16.68 -25.74
N GLY A 86 2.43 -16.25 -24.83
CA GLY A 86 0.98 -16.23 -25.04
C GLY A 86 0.25 -17.57 -24.80
N LEU A 87 0.96 -18.59 -24.31
CA LEU A 87 0.38 -19.90 -23.99
C LEU A 87 0.42 -20.15 -22.48
N VAL A 88 -0.62 -20.81 -21.95
CA VAL A 88 -0.64 -21.25 -20.55
C VAL A 88 0.30 -22.46 -20.40
N VAL A 89 1.37 -22.30 -19.62
CA VAL A 89 2.39 -23.35 -19.41
C VAL A 89 2.24 -24.09 -18.08
N ALA A 90 1.63 -23.45 -17.08
CA ALA A 90 1.37 -24.07 -15.79
C ALA A 90 0.15 -23.47 -15.10
N THR A 91 -0.37 -24.20 -14.12
CA THR A 91 -1.36 -23.69 -13.17
C THR A 91 -0.68 -23.59 -11.82
N ALA A 92 -0.65 -22.39 -11.23
CA ALA A 92 -0.08 -22.20 -9.91
C ALA A 92 -1.06 -22.71 -8.84
N ASP A 93 -0.51 -23.21 -7.74
CA ASP A 93 -1.32 -23.57 -6.58
C ASP A 93 -1.80 -22.30 -5.87
N ARG A 94 -3.08 -21.99 -6.03
CA ARG A 94 -3.69 -20.77 -5.46
C ARG A 94 -3.68 -20.74 -3.93
N GLU A 95 -3.61 -21.88 -3.25
CA GLU A 95 -3.57 -21.95 -1.79
C GLU A 95 -2.27 -21.38 -1.21
N THR A 96 -1.24 -21.27 -2.06
CA THR A 96 0.05 -20.68 -1.74
C THR A 96 0.16 -19.19 -2.10
N LEU A 97 -0.90 -18.59 -2.67
CA LEU A 97 -0.85 -17.25 -3.25
C LEU A 97 -1.69 -16.24 -2.47
N MET A 98 -1.15 -15.03 -2.35
CA MET A 98 -1.89 -13.85 -1.90
C MET A 98 -1.84 -12.76 -2.99
N ALA A 99 -3.00 -12.18 -3.30
CA ALA A 99 -3.10 -10.99 -4.11
C ALA A 99 -2.81 -9.77 -3.23
N LEU A 100 -1.71 -9.07 -3.53
CA LEU A 100 -1.34 -7.83 -2.86
C LEU A 100 -2.23 -6.68 -3.35
N ARG A 101 -2.70 -5.86 -2.42
CA ARG A 101 -3.55 -4.69 -2.70
C ARG A 101 -3.33 -3.59 -1.67
N PRO A 102 -3.61 -2.32 -2.00
CA PRO A 102 -3.72 -1.28 -0.98
C PRO A 102 -4.79 -1.60 0.08
N PRO A 103 -4.66 -1.08 1.32
CA PRO A 103 -3.68 -0.08 1.75
C PRO A 103 -2.26 -0.65 1.98
N ILE A 104 -1.25 0.19 1.72
CA ILE A 104 0.15 -0.09 2.01
C ILE A 104 0.63 0.94 3.02
N ALA A 105 1.16 0.53 4.16
CA ALA A 105 1.80 1.43 5.11
C ALA A 105 3.32 1.21 5.05
N VAL A 106 4.08 2.29 4.95
CA VAL A 106 5.55 2.25 4.88
C VAL A 106 6.15 3.23 5.89
N SER A 107 7.22 2.84 6.56
CA SER A 107 7.97 3.73 7.44
C SER A 107 8.66 4.81 6.62
N LEU A 108 8.75 6.05 7.13
CA LEU A 108 9.50 7.11 6.41
C LEU A 108 10.96 6.73 6.15
N ARG A 109 11.57 5.95 7.06
CA ARG A 109 12.93 5.44 6.90
C ARG A 109 13.06 4.62 5.62
N LEU A 110 12.15 3.67 5.38
CA LEU A 110 12.15 2.87 4.17
C LEU A 110 11.73 3.69 2.95
N ALA A 111 10.73 4.57 3.09
CA ALA A 111 10.26 5.44 2.02
C ALA A 111 11.34 6.38 1.47
N ALA A 112 12.31 6.76 2.31
CA ALA A 112 13.48 7.55 1.89
C ALA A 112 14.46 6.77 0.99
N LEU A 113 14.42 5.43 1.02
CA LEU A 113 15.33 4.53 0.32
C LEU A 113 14.74 3.95 -0.97
N VAL A 114 13.42 4.04 -1.15
CA VAL A 114 12.71 3.46 -2.29
C VAL A 114 11.84 4.50 -3.00
N ASP A 115 11.67 4.31 -4.30
CA ASP A 115 10.65 5.03 -5.07
C ASP A 115 9.26 4.51 -4.72
N PRO A 116 8.19 5.31 -4.92
CA PRO A 116 6.82 4.88 -4.66
C PRO A 116 6.45 3.60 -5.44
N PRO A 117 5.56 2.76 -4.89
CA PRO A 117 5.02 1.62 -5.62
C PRO A 117 4.16 2.09 -6.80
N VAL A 118 4.09 1.25 -7.83
CA VAL A 118 3.19 1.41 -8.98
C VAL A 118 2.35 0.14 -9.16
N ALA A 119 1.08 0.27 -9.55
CA ALA A 119 0.11 -0.83 -9.57
C ALA A 119 0.61 -2.09 -10.32
N GLY A 120 1.23 -1.91 -11.49
CA GLY A 120 1.73 -3.02 -12.31
C GLY A 120 3.02 -3.68 -11.83
N ALA A 121 3.65 -3.16 -10.77
CA ALA A 121 4.94 -3.66 -10.26
C ALA A 121 4.95 -3.87 -8.75
N LEU A 122 3.78 -3.96 -8.11
CA LEU A 122 3.68 -4.02 -6.65
C LEU A 122 4.45 -5.22 -6.06
N VAL A 123 4.35 -6.41 -6.67
CA VAL A 123 5.10 -7.59 -6.21
C VAL A 123 6.62 -7.34 -6.24
N ALA A 124 7.13 -6.86 -7.37
CA ALA A 124 8.56 -6.56 -7.51
C ALA A 124 9.02 -5.45 -6.55
N TRP A 125 8.16 -4.48 -6.27
CA TRP A 125 8.42 -3.42 -5.31
C TRP A 125 8.48 -3.95 -3.87
N VAL A 126 7.55 -4.83 -3.47
CA VAL A 126 7.58 -5.48 -2.15
C VAL A 126 8.84 -6.33 -1.98
N GLU A 127 9.24 -7.09 -3.00
CA GLU A 127 10.50 -7.85 -2.96
C GLU A 127 11.73 -6.95 -2.81
N ARG A 128 11.74 -5.78 -3.46
CA ARG A 128 12.79 -4.78 -3.24
C ARG A 128 12.81 -4.30 -1.80
N CYS A 129 11.65 -3.97 -1.23
CA CYS A 129 11.54 -3.54 0.15
C CYS A 129 12.01 -4.61 1.15
N ARG A 130 11.72 -5.90 0.89
CA ARG A 130 12.22 -7.04 1.70
C ARG A 130 13.73 -7.10 1.78
N SER A 131 14.44 -6.67 0.74
CA SER A 131 15.90 -6.61 0.75
C SER A 131 16.48 -5.46 1.59
N LEU A 132 15.65 -4.49 1.99
CA LEU A 132 16.05 -3.24 2.65
C LEU A 132 15.51 -3.10 4.08
N GLY A 133 14.50 -3.91 4.46
CA GLY A 133 13.83 -3.76 5.74
C GLY A 133 12.89 -4.92 6.09
N ASP A 134 12.21 -4.77 7.22
CA ASP A 134 11.26 -5.73 7.75
C ASP A 134 9.87 -5.52 7.15
N VAL A 135 9.39 -6.52 6.41
CA VAL A 135 8.16 -6.44 5.62
C VAL A 135 7.15 -7.47 6.11
N ASP A 136 5.94 -7.01 6.38
CA ASP A 136 4.81 -7.86 6.73
C ASP A 136 3.70 -7.79 5.66
N VAL A 137 3.03 -8.91 5.45
CA VAL A 137 1.85 -8.99 4.59
C VAL A 137 0.68 -9.42 5.46
N ILE A 138 -0.24 -8.49 5.69
CA ILE A 138 -1.41 -8.73 6.53
C ILE A 138 -2.57 -9.22 5.67
N ALA A 139 -3.14 -10.35 6.05
CA ALA A 139 -4.39 -10.79 5.49
C ALA A 139 -5.49 -9.78 5.84
N VAL A 140 -6.17 -9.29 4.82
CA VAL A 140 -7.34 -8.41 4.94
C VAL A 140 -8.54 -9.14 4.35
N ASP A 141 -9.50 -9.43 5.23
CA ASP A 141 -10.78 -9.99 4.83
C ASP A 141 -11.45 -9.02 3.85
N GLY A 142 -11.91 -9.56 2.72
CA GLY A 142 -12.61 -8.80 1.67
C GLY A 142 -14.09 -8.63 1.96
#